data_AF-A0A4P5W8V4-F1
#
_entry.id   AF-A0A4P5W8V4-F1
#
_cell.length_a   1.000
_cell.length_b   1.000
_cell.length_c   1.000
_cell.angle_alpha   90.00
_cell.angle_beta   90.00
_cell.angle_gamma   90.00
#
_symmetry.space_group_name_H-M   'P 1'
#
loop_
_entity.id
_entity.type
_entity.pdbx_description
1 polymer ?
#
loop_
_entity_poly.entity_id
_entity_poly.type
_entity_poly.pdbx_seq_one_letter_code
_entity_poly.pdbx_strand_id
1 'polypeptide(L)'
;MDLGFLKNNVPDYWLKLHFWDFPGGWLLDNRDAVVEQLNKSDVILIAIDTPSLVFDDKHGNYQLWHEKKNRPHAIADIFMEIDLSKPKLILFVPIKCETWHISTKGSELIADQVRKGYDGLIASLKMYADVTVATTPVQTLGNYLWSYRVSKTVKNKVTLQDKFVPFNVDVNGNAEYSPREIDQPLIYTLSFMAKQVRENLTHNQTKTDDRWENQSWWTTLLKTISGERAEYLQARRKLFTKLSQLEQPMDSLNKKRMDSKKDGFEVIQGRQNLL
;
A
#
# COMPACT_ATOMS: atom_id res chain seq x y z
N MET A 1 -12.18 -38.03 2.79
CA MET A 1 -12.83 -37.11 1.84
C MET A 1 -12.34 -37.52 0.47
N ASP A 2 -13.23 -38.06 -0.35
CA ASP A 2 -12.90 -38.80 -1.57
C ASP A 2 -12.46 -37.84 -2.70
N LEU A 3 -11.20 -37.94 -3.11
CA LEU A 3 -10.58 -37.11 -4.15
C LEU A 3 -11.09 -37.48 -5.57
N GLY A 4 -11.93 -38.51 -5.70
CA GLY A 4 -12.49 -38.96 -6.98
C GLY A 4 -13.53 -38.01 -7.59
N PHE A 5 -14.25 -37.23 -6.78
CA PHE A 5 -15.34 -36.36 -7.26
C PHE A 5 -14.84 -35.12 -8.03
N LEU A 6 -13.59 -34.71 -7.80
CA LEU A 6 -12.97 -33.54 -8.44
C LEU A 6 -12.34 -33.86 -9.80
N LYS A 7 -12.24 -35.13 -10.22
CA LYS A 7 -11.59 -35.46 -11.51
C LYS A 7 -12.50 -35.29 -12.72
N ASN A 8 -13.82 -35.33 -12.55
CA ASN A 8 -14.75 -35.47 -13.68
C ASN A 8 -15.74 -34.31 -13.86
N ASN A 9 -15.68 -33.26 -13.03
CA ASN A 9 -16.63 -32.13 -13.05
C ASN A 9 -15.96 -30.77 -12.77
N VAL A 10 -14.71 -30.57 -13.19
CA VAL A 10 -14.10 -29.22 -13.15
C VAL A 10 -14.55 -28.49 -14.42
N PRO A 11 -15.28 -27.35 -14.33
CA PRO A 11 -15.60 -26.56 -15.51
C PRO A 11 -14.32 -26.15 -16.25
N ASP A 12 -14.38 -26.05 -17.59
CA ASP A 12 -13.26 -25.77 -18.52
C ASP A 12 -12.45 -24.48 -18.23
N TYR A 13 -12.80 -23.74 -17.17
CA TYR A 13 -12.14 -22.50 -16.75
C TYR A 13 -11.63 -22.66 -15.31
N TRP A 14 -10.36 -23.01 -15.18
CA TRP A 14 -9.63 -23.03 -13.92
C TRP A 14 -8.66 -21.85 -13.90
N LEU A 15 -8.82 -20.96 -12.92
CA LEU A 15 -7.87 -19.87 -12.69
C LEU A 15 -6.70 -20.43 -11.90
N LYS A 16 -5.50 -20.38 -12.48
CA LYS A 16 -4.27 -20.81 -11.81
C LYS A 16 -3.43 -19.59 -11.44
N LEU A 17 -3.19 -19.41 -10.15
CA LEU A 17 -2.29 -18.36 -9.66
C LEU A 17 -0.89 -18.91 -9.47
N HIS A 18 0.08 -18.22 -10.08
CA HIS A 18 1.50 -18.47 -9.88
C HIS A 18 2.13 -17.24 -9.24
N PHE A 19 2.63 -17.40 -8.02
CA PHE A 19 3.37 -16.35 -7.34
C PHE A 19 4.86 -16.58 -7.53
N TRP A 20 5.57 -15.55 -7.97
CA TRP A 20 7.01 -15.56 -8.11
C TRP A 20 7.59 -14.40 -7.31
N ASP A 21 8.58 -14.70 -6.48
CA ASP A 21 9.32 -13.74 -5.67
C ASP A 21 10.81 -13.90 -5.93
N PHE A 22 11.55 -12.81 -5.87
CA PHE A 22 12.98 -12.79 -6.10
C PHE A 22 13.71 -11.88 -5.11
N PRO A 23 14.96 -12.19 -4.76
CA PRO A 23 15.74 -11.34 -3.87
C PRO A 23 15.91 -9.93 -4.47
N GLY A 24 15.66 -8.88 -3.70
CA GLY A 24 15.75 -7.49 -4.22
C GLY A 24 17.10 -7.13 -4.85
N GLY A 25 18.18 -7.81 -4.49
CA GLY A 25 19.50 -7.69 -5.14
C GLY A 25 19.50 -8.03 -6.64
N TRP A 26 18.60 -8.91 -7.08
CA TRP A 26 18.51 -9.37 -8.47
C TRP A 26 18.12 -8.27 -9.46
N LEU A 27 17.51 -7.18 -9.00
CA LEU A 27 17.28 -5.99 -9.83
C LEU A 27 18.57 -5.47 -10.49
N LEU A 28 19.73 -5.74 -9.87
CA LEU A 28 21.04 -5.36 -10.38
C LEU A 28 21.82 -6.57 -10.90
N ASP A 29 21.84 -7.65 -10.11
CA ASP A 29 22.76 -8.77 -10.35
C ASP A 29 22.22 -9.83 -11.32
N ASN A 30 20.89 -9.90 -11.53
CA ASN A 30 20.21 -10.93 -12.33
C ASN A 30 19.07 -10.32 -13.16
N ARG A 31 19.35 -9.18 -13.80
CA ARG A 31 18.36 -8.35 -14.51
C ARG A 31 17.57 -9.13 -15.56
N ASP A 32 18.23 -9.90 -16.43
CA ASP A 32 17.59 -10.65 -17.52
C ASP A 32 16.55 -11.64 -17.01
N ALA A 33 16.86 -12.35 -15.91
CA ALA A 33 15.93 -13.28 -15.28
C ALA A 33 14.71 -12.55 -14.70
N VAL A 34 14.90 -11.35 -14.13
CA VAL A 34 13.78 -10.53 -13.66
C VAL A 34 12.91 -10.09 -14.85
N VAL A 35 13.50 -9.55 -15.91
CA VAL A 35 12.78 -9.12 -17.12
C VAL A 35 11.97 -10.26 -17.73
N GLU A 36 12.55 -11.46 -17.86
CA GLU A 36 11.86 -12.64 -18.38
C GLU A 36 10.61 -12.98 -17.55
N GLN A 37 10.71 -12.93 -16.22
CA GLN A 37 9.59 -13.24 -15.33
C GLN A 37 8.52 -12.16 -15.35
N LEU A 38 8.90 -10.88 -15.40
CA LEU A 38 7.96 -9.77 -15.53
C LEU A 38 7.21 -9.82 -16.87
N ASN A 39 7.87 -10.23 -17.95
CA ASN A 39 7.24 -10.44 -19.25
C ASN A 39 6.17 -11.54 -19.21
N LYS A 40 6.42 -12.63 -18.46
CA LYS A 40 5.47 -13.73 -18.27
C LYS A 40 4.33 -13.42 -17.28
N SER A 41 4.44 -12.34 -16.51
CA SER A 41 3.49 -12.01 -15.44
C SER A 41 2.32 -11.16 -15.94
N ASP A 42 1.09 -11.53 -15.59
CA ASP A 42 -0.11 -10.69 -15.82
C ASP A 42 -0.25 -9.57 -14.79
N VAL A 43 0.29 -9.79 -13.59
CA VAL A 43 0.24 -8.85 -12.46
C VAL A 43 1.63 -8.73 -11.85
N ILE A 44 2.09 -7.49 -11.64
CA ILE A 44 3.39 -7.17 -11.06
C ILE A 44 3.17 -6.37 -9.79
N LEU A 45 3.71 -6.86 -8.66
CA LEU A 45 3.64 -6.20 -7.36
C LEU A 45 4.97 -5.54 -7.06
N ILE A 46 4.95 -4.23 -6.84
CA ILE A 46 6.11 -3.44 -6.41
C ILE A 46 5.91 -3.15 -4.92
N ALA A 47 6.54 -3.95 -4.06
CA ALA A 47 6.53 -3.69 -2.63
C ALA A 47 7.42 -2.48 -2.30
N ILE A 48 6.87 -1.49 -1.59
CA ILE A 48 7.55 -0.23 -1.28
C ILE A 48 7.66 -0.08 0.24
N ASP A 49 8.88 -0.01 0.75
CA ASP A 49 9.13 0.33 2.15
C ASP A 49 8.71 1.78 2.43
N THR A 50 7.54 1.94 3.06
CA THR A 50 6.94 3.25 3.35
C THR A 50 7.80 4.12 4.25
N PRO A 51 8.49 3.59 5.30
CA PRO A 51 9.43 4.40 6.06
C PRO A 51 10.50 5.06 5.20
N SER A 52 11.08 4.33 4.24
CA SER A 52 12.06 4.89 3.30
C SER A 52 11.44 5.77 2.20
N LEU A 53 10.11 5.73 2.04
CA LEU A 53 9.36 6.56 1.09
C LEU A 53 8.87 7.87 1.72
N VAL A 54 8.67 7.93 3.03
CA VAL A 54 8.04 9.10 3.67
C VAL A 54 8.98 9.81 4.61
N PHE A 55 9.87 9.08 5.30
CA PHE A 55 10.72 9.70 6.30
C PHE A 55 11.94 10.37 5.68
N ASP A 56 12.11 11.64 6.05
CA ASP A 56 13.28 12.45 5.75
C ASP A 56 14.25 12.39 6.92
N ASP A 57 15.53 12.17 6.66
CA ASP A 57 16.50 12.41 7.73
C ASP A 57 16.60 13.91 8.00
N LYS A 58 17.19 14.31 9.13
CA LYS A 58 17.30 15.73 9.52
C LYS A 58 18.08 16.60 8.50
N HIS A 59 18.53 16.03 7.39
CA HIS A 59 19.32 16.66 6.34
C HIS A 59 18.60 16.73 4.99
N GLY A 60 17.35 16.31 4.86
CA GLY A 60 16.63 16.44 3.58
C GLY A 60 16.85 15.27 2.60
N ASN A 61 17.47 14.17 3.02
CA ASN A 61 17.86 13.08 2.12
C ASN A 61 16.77 12.02 1.90
N TYR A 62 15.49 12.41 1.82
CA TYR A 62 14.40 11.53 1.38
C TYR A 62 14.80 10.64 0.19
N GLN A 63 15.39 11.27 -0.84
CA GLN A 63 15.67 10.62 -2.11
C GLN A 63 16.75 9.53 -1.99
N LEU A 64 17.71 9.68 -1.08
CA LEU A 64 18.77 8.70 -0.87
C LEU A 64 18.22 7.37 -0.31
N TRP A 65 17.29 7.45 0.64
CA TRP A 65 16.74 6.26 1.29
C TRP A 65 15.72 5.56 0.43
N HIS A 66 14.88 6.34 -0.24
CA HIS A 66 13.99 5.83 -1.26
C HIS A 66 14.81 5.09 -2.33
N GLU A 67 15.92 5.68 -2.81
CA GLU A 67 16.79 5.02 -3.79
C GLU A 67 17.40 3.73 -3.26
N LYS A 68 17.96 3.77 -2.05
CA LYS A 68 18.67 2.61 -1.50
C LYS A 68 17.75 1.41 -1.23
N LYS A 69 16.53 1.66 -0.74
CA LYS A 69 15.61 0.61 -0.26
C LYS A 69 14.57 0.22 -1.31
N ASN A 70 13.98 1.21 -1.98
CA ASN A 70 12.88 1.02 -2.92
C ASN A 70 13.34 1.02 -4.38
N ARG A 71 14.55 1.55 -4.66
CA ARG A 71 15.23 1.49 -5.97
C ARG A 71 14.31 1.88 -7.15
N PRO A 72 13.59 3.00 -7.08
CA PRO A 72 12.66 3.41 -8.12
C PRO A 72 13.33 3.50 -9.50
N HIS A 73 14.58 3.98 -9.59
CA HIS A 73 15.28 4.08 -10.87
C HIS A 73 15.62 2.70 -11.44
N ALA A 74 16.20 1.79 -10.65
CA ALA A 74 16.50 0.44 -11.13
C ALA A 74 15.23 -0.31 -11.57
N ILE A 75 14.11 -0.10 -10.88
CA ILE A 75 12.81 -0.64 -11.28
C ILE A 75 12.36 0.01 -12.59
N ALA A 76 12.41 1.34 -12.69
CA ALA A 76 12.03 2.06 -13.91
C ALA A 76 12.83 1.59 -15.13
N ASP A 77 14.15 1.42 -14.97
CA ASP A 77 15.03 0.93 -16.02
C ASP A 77 14.59 -0.47 -16.49
N ILE A 78 14.29 -1.40 -15.57
CA ILE A 78 13.81 -2.74 -15.92
C ILE A 78 12.49 -2.66 -16.70
N PHE A 79 11.59 -1.77 -16.28
CA PHE A 79 10.31 -1.58 -16.94
C PHE A 79 10.41 -0.99 -18.35
N MET A 80 11.56 -0.42 -18.74
CA MET A 80 11.80 -0.04 -20.14
C MET A 80 12.06 -1.25 -21.05
N GLU A 81 12.39 -2.41 -20.48
CA GLU A 81 12.73 -3.64 -21.22
C GLU A 81 11.59 -4.66 -21.26
N ILE A 82 10.53 -4.45 -20.47
CA ILE A 82 9.39 -5.38 -20.44
C ILE A 82 8.36 -5.03 -21.53
N ASP A 83 7.75 -6.07 -22.09
CA ASP A 83 6.66 -5.98 -23.05
C ASP A 83 5.35 -5.57 -22.34
N LEU A 84 4.97 -4.31 -22.52
CA LEU A 84 3.71 -3.72 -22.04
C LEU A 84 2.62 -3.67 -23.11
N SER A 85 2.79 -4.37 -24.24
CA SER A 85 1.77 -4.45 -25.30
C SER A 85 0.57 -5.32 -24.91
N LYS A 86 0.72 -6.14 -23.87
CA LYS A 86 -0.34 -6.99 -23.34
C LYS A 86 -0.95 -6.39 -22.08
N PRO A 87 -2.22 -6.71 -21.79
CA PRO A 87 -2.82 -6.27 -20.55
C PRO A 87 -2.04 -6.70 -19.32
N LYS A 88 -1.64 -5.73 -18.49
CA LYS A 88 -0.92 -5.97 -17.24
C LYS A 88 -1.48 -5.10 -16.12
N LEU A 89 -1.49 -5.64 -14.91
CA LEU A 89 -1.78 -4.88 -13.69
C LEU A 89 -0.48 -4.62 -12.93
N ILE A 90 -0.14 -3.35 -12.70
CA ILE A 90 1.00 -2.94 -11.87
C ILE A 90 0.47 -2.40 -10.54
N LEU A 91 0.79 -3.09 -9.46
CA LEU A 91 0.40 -2.71 -8.10
C LEU A 91 1.60 -2.13 -7.36
N PHE A 92 1.52 -0.84 -7.03
CA PHE A 92 2.41 -0.26 -6.04
C PHE A 92 1.86 -0.59 -4.65
N VAL A 93 2.62 -1.33 -3.85
CA VAL A 93 2.20 -1.85 -2.55
C VAL A 93 3.07 -1.24 -1.45
N PRO A 94 2.76 -0.03 -0.96
CA PRO A 94 3.37 0.51 0.24
C PRO A 94 3.17 -0.45 1.42
N ILE A 95 4.27 -0.90 2.03
CA ILE A 95 4.29 -1.77 3.20
C ILE A 95 4.71 -1.00 4.45
N LYS A 96 4.40 -1.52 5.63
CA LYS A 96 4.67 -0.88 6.93
C LYS A 96 4.06 0.52 7.03
N CYS A 97 2.80 0.64 6.60
CA CYS A 97 2.09 1.92 6.53
C CYS A 97 1.52 2.38 7.86
N GLU A 98 1.66 1.62 8.95
CA GLU A 98 0.91 1.77 10.21
C GLU A 98 0.96 3.20 10.73
N THR A 99 2.14 3.83 10.73
CA THR A 99 2.33 5.21 11.22
C THR A 99 1.55 6.26 10.45
N TRP A 100 1.37 6.07 9.13
CA TRP A 100 0.77 7.07 8.26
C TRP A 100 -0.67 6.72 7.86
N HIS A 101 -1.07 5.44 7.89
CA HIS A 101 -2.40 5.01 7.49
C HIS A 101 -3.50 5.28 8.54
N ILE A 102 -3.14 5.84 9.71
CA ILE A 102 -4.07 6.14 10.82
C ILE A 102 -5.08 7.25 10.44
N SER A 103 -4.80 8.06 9.43
CA SER A 103 -5.66 9.20 9.02
C SER A 103 -5.81 9.30 7.50
N THR A 104 -6.83 10.04 7.04
CA THR A 104 -7.01 10.38 5.61
C THR A 104 -5.79 11.09 5.07
N LYS A 105 -5.32 12.13 5.77
CA LYS A 105 -4.18 12.94 5.36
C LYS A 105 -2.90 12.11 5.23
N GLY A 106 -2.68 11.15 6.13
CA GLY A 106 -1.53 10.26 6.05
C GLY A 106 -1.67 9.23 4.92
N SER A 107 -2.89 8.78 4.61
CA SER A 107 -3.15 7.95 3.42
C SER A 107 -2.90 8.70 2.12
N GLU A 108 -3.32 9.97 2.05
CA GLU A 108 -3.04 10.86 0.92
C GLU A 108 -1.54 11.13 0.78
N LEU A 109 -0.83 11.35 1.90
CA LEU A 109 0.63 11.48 1.91
C LEU A 109 1.31 10.25 1.32
N ILE A 110 0.91 9.03 1.71
CA ILE A 110 1.47 7.80 1.12
C ILE A 110 1.26 7.80 -0.40
N ALA A 111 0.03 8.05 -0.87
CA ALA A 111 -0.31 8.04 -2.28
C ALA A 111 0.50 9.09 -3.08
N ASP A 112 0.65 10.29 -2.52
CA ASP A 112 1.44 11.36 -3.13
C ASP A 112 2.93 11.04 -3.16
N GLN A 113 3.47 10.42 -2.11
CA GLN A 113 4.89 10.03 -2.08
C GLN A 113 5.17 8.88 -3.04
N VAL A 114 4.26 7.91 -3.20
CA VAL A 114 4.37 6.89 -4.27
C VAL A 114 4.40 7.58 -5.64
N ARG A 115 3.47 8.52 -5.87
CA ARG A 115 3.39 9.24 -7.15
C ARG A 115 4.67 10.02 -7.46
N LYS A 116 5.28 10.64 -6.45
CA LYS A 116 6.52 11.41 -6.59
C LYS A 116 7.74 10.50 -6.75
N GLY A 117 7.87 9.47 -5.92
CA GLY A 117 9.04 8.58 -5.93
C GLY A 117 9.13 7.71 -7.19
N TYR A 118 8.00 7.41 -7.82
CA TYR A 118 7.91 6.62 -9.04
C TYR A 118 7.35 7.42 -10.23
N ASP A 119 7.50 8.75 -10.24
CA ASP A 119 6.89 9.61 -11.25
C ASP A 119 7.26 9.21 -12.69
N GLY A 120 8.53 8.93 -12.95
CA GLY A 120 9.04 8.52 -14.26
C GLY A 120 8.44 7.19 -14.73
N LEU A 121 8.39 6.20 -13.83
CA LEU A 121 7.76 4.91 -14.13
C LEU A 121 6.25 5.06 -14.34
N ILE A 122 5.56 5.79 -13.47
CA ILE A 122 4.10 5.99 -13.60
C ILE A 122 3.77 6.75 -14.88
N ALA A 123 4.58 7.75 -15.25
CA ALA A 123 4.42 8.49 -16.49
C ALA A 123 4.60 7.58 -17.71
N SER A 124 5.59 6.69 -17.71
CA SER A 124 5.80 5.77 -18.83
C SER A 124 4.67 4.74 -18.95
N LEU A 125 4.22 4.16 -17.83
CA LEU A 125 3.13 3.19 -17.81
C LEU A 125 1.81 3.75 -18.35
N LYS A 126 1.52 5.04 -18.10
CA LYS A 126 0.31 5.73 -18.62
C LYS A 126 0.25 5.81 -20.14
N MET A 127 1.36 5.61 -20.85
CA MET A 127 1.39 5.62 -22.31
C MET A 127 0.80 4.32 -22.92
N TYR A 128 0.63 3.27 -22.11
CA TYR A 128 0.13 1.98 -22.56
C TYR A 128 -1.35 1.81 -22.19
N ALA A 129 -2.21 1.69 -23.20
CA ALA A 129 -3.67 1.60 -23.00
C ALA A 129 -4.11 0.37 -22.20
N ASP A 130 -3.39 -0.74 -22.33
CA ASP A 130 -3.72 -2.01 -21.69
C ASP A 130 -3.08 -2.19 -20.30
N VAL A 131 -2.31 -1.21 -19.84
CA VAL A 131 -1.68 -1.24 -18.53
C VAL A 131 -2.59 -0.56 -17.50
N THR A 132 -2.95 -1.32 -16.46
CA THR A 132 -3.66 -0.78 -15.30
C THR A 132 -2.69 -0.57 -14.15
N VAL A 133 -2.74 0.60 -13.51
CA VAL A 133 -1.91 0.94 -12.36
C VAL A 133 -2.78 1.23 -11.15
N ALA A 134 -2.42 0.67 -9.99
CA ALA A 134 -3.05 1.02 -8.72
C ALA A 134 -2.06 1.06 -7.57
N THR A 135 -2.45 1.72 -6.48
CA THR A 135 -1.70 1.73 -5.22
C THR A 135 -2.56 1.11 -4.13
N THR A 136 -2.03 0.10 -3.45
CA THR A 136 -2.72 -0.61 -2.36
C THR A 136 -1.81 -0.63 -1.13
N PRO A 137 -1.88 0.41 -0.26
CA PRO A 137 -1.12 0.43 0.98
C PRO A 137 -1.57 -0.71 1.90
N VAL A 138 -0.61 -1.34 2.57
CA VAL A 138 -0.85 -2.43 3.53
C VAL A 138 -0.13 -2.16 4.85
N GLN A 139 -0.78 -2.55 5.93
CA GLN A 139 -0.21 -2.52 7.28
C GLN A 139 0.36 -3.91 7.56
N THR A 140 1.65 -4.11 7.27
CA THR A 140 2.29 -5.42 7.38
C THR A 140 2.60 -5.86 8.81
N LEU A 141 2.71 -4.93 9.76
CA LEU A 141 2.99 -5.20 11.17
C LEU A 141 1.74 -4.98 12.04
N GLY A 142 0.88 -4.04 11.65
CA GLY A 142 -0.36 -3.72 12.34
C GLY A 142 -0.17 -2.89 13.60
N ASN A 143 0.09 -3.55 14.73
CA ASN A 143 0.21 -2.90 16.03
C ASN A 143 1.63 -2.36 16.32
N TYR A 144 2.41 -2.08 15.28
CA TYR A 144 3.77 -1.54 15.43
C TYR A 144 3.91 -0.30 14.56
N LEU A 145 4.13 0.84 15.20
CA LEU A 145 4.34 2.12 14.52
C LEU A 145 5.83 2.33 14.28
N TRP A 146 6.19 2.76 13.09
CA TRP A 146 7.52 3.28 12.82
C TRP A 146 7.80 4.48 13.74
N SER A 147 9.00 4.51 14.33
CA SER A 147 9.41 5.54 15.31
C SER A 147 10.63 6.33 14.86
N TYR A 148 11.76 5.66 14.62
CA TYR A 148 12.99 6.30 14.14
C TYR A 148 13.90 5.29 13.47
N ARG A 149 14.92 5.79 12.77
CA ARG A 149 15.94 4.98 12.10
C ARG A 149 17.30 5.18 12.78
N VAL A 150 18.01 4.09 13.01
CA VAL A 150 19.38 4.12 13.57
C VAL A 150 20.40 3.59 12.57
N SER A 151 21.59 4.18 12.63
CA SER A 151 22.78 3.67 11.95
C SER A 151 23.51 2.67 12.83
N LYS A 152 23.82 1.50 12.27
CA LYS A 152 24.53 0.42 12.94
C LYS A 152 25.64 -0.10 12.03
N THR A 153 26.87 -0.01 12.49
CA THR A 153 28.01 -0.62 11.81
C THR A 153 28.07 -2.10 12.17
N VAL A 154 27.96 -2.96 11.16
CA VAL A 154 28.09 -4.42 11.28
C VAL A 154 29.15 -4.88 10.28
N LYS A 155 30.23 -5.51 10.75
CA LYS A 155 31.36 -5.98 9.91
C LYS A 155 31.90 -4.88 8.97
N ASN A 156 32.20 -3.70 9.52
CA ASN A 156 32.65 -2.50 8.79
C ASN A 156 31.69 -1.99 7.69
N LYS A 157 30.43 -2.46 7.66
CA LYS A 157 29.37 -1.92 6.80
C LYS A 157 28.35 -1.18 7.64
N VAL A 158 28.08 0.07 7.28
CA VAL A 158 27.02 0.87 7.88
C VAL A 158 25.67 0.37 7.35
N THR A 159 24.88 -0.22 8.24
CA THR A 159 23.50 -0.67 7.98
C THR A 159 22.53 0.23 8.72
N LEU A 160 21.38 0.54 8.12
CA LEU A 160 20.32 1.25 8.82
C LEU A 160 19.24 0.28 9.28
N GLN A 161 18.78 0.47 10.50
CA GLN A 161 17.71 -0.31 11.10
C GLN A 161 16.56 0.62 11.51
N ASP A 162 15.38 0.35 10.97
CA ASP A 162 14.15 0.98 11.45
C ASP A 162 13.76 0.42 12.81
N LYS A 163 13.38 1.32 13.71
CA LYS A 163 12.83 0.99 15.02
C LYS A 163 11.34 1.25 14.99
N PHE A 164 10.60 0.22 15.41
CA PHE A 164 9.17 0.25 15.54
C PHE A 164 8.82 0.17 17.03
N VAL A 165 7.80 0.92 17.42
CA VAL A 165 7.27 0.92 18.78
C VAL A 165 5.91 0.23 18.78
N PRO A 166 5.62 -0.61 19.78
CA PRO A 166 4.32 -1.25 19.88
C PRO A 166 3.23 -0.19 20.14
N PHE A 167 2.06 -0.41 19.56
CA PHE A 167 0.84 0.37 19.71
C PHE A 167 -0.31 -0.58 20.07
N ASN A 168 -1.30 -0.13 20.84
CA ASN A 168 -2.35 -1.00 21.39
C ASN A 168 -1.77 -2.23 22.12
N VAL A 169 -0.93 -1.99 23.12
CA VAL A 169 -0.31 -3.04 23.92
C VAL A 169 -1.29 -3.68 24.91
N ASP A 170 -1.05 -4.95 25.24
CA ASP A 170 -1.71 -5.63 26.34
C ASP A 170 -1.29 -5.07 27.71
N VAL A 171 -1.85 -5.64 28.79
CA VAL A 171 -1.53 -5.25 30.17
C VAL A 171 -0.06 -5.45 30.55
N ASN A 172 0.70 -6.23 29.77
CA ASN A 172 2.12 -6.50 29.97
C ASN A 172 3.02 -5.65 29.08
N GLY A 173 2.46 -4.76 28.25
CA GLY A 173 3.21 -3.92 27.32
C GLY A 173 3.58 -4.60 26.00
N ASN A 174 3.01 -5.77 25.68
CA ASN A 174 3.26 -6.47 24.43
C ASN A 174 2.24 -6.07 23.35
N ALA A 175 2.70 -5.88 22.11
CA ALA A 175 1.82 -5.73 20.96
C ALA A 175 1.79 -7.01 20.12
N GLU A 176 0.59 -7.47 19.81
CA GLU A 176 0.37 -8.61 18.91
C GLU A 176 0.59 -8.22 17.45
N TYR A 177 1.24 -9.07 16.68
CA TYR A 177 1.32 -8.94 15.22
C TYR A 177 -0.08 -9.02 14.62
N SER A 178 -0.56 -7.94 14.01
CA SER A 178 -1.97 -7.81 13.58
C SER A 178 -2.07 -7.08 12.23
N PRO A 179 -1.51 -7.66 11.15
CA PRO A 179 -1.48 -7.00 9.85
C PRO A 179 -2.88 -6.70 9.33
N ARG A 180 -3.02 -5.63 8.56
CA ARG A 180 -4.29 -5.17 7.99
C ARG A 180 -4.15 -4.84 6.52
N GLU A 181 -5.26 -4.98 5.80
CA GLU A 181 -5.37 -4.75 4.35
C GLU A 181 -4.42 -5.61 3.49
N ILE A 182 -3.83 -6.67 4.06
CA ILE A 182 -2.92 -7.59 3.35
C ILE A 182 -3.58 -8.38 2.21
N ASP A 183 -4.90 -8.46 2.24
CA ASP A 183 -5.76 -9.07 1.23
C ASP A 183 -5.97 -8.17 0.00
N GLN A 184 -5.77 -6.85 0.13
CA GLN A 184 -6.07 -5.89 -0.93
C GLN A 184 -5.29 -6.17 -2.24
N PRO A 185 -3.97 -6.47 -2.23
CA PRO A 185 -3.26 -6.82 -3.46
C PRO A 185 -3.85 -8.04 -4.17
N LEU A 186 -4.30 -9.05 -3.41
CA LEU A 186 -4.94 -10.23 -3.97
C LEU A 186 -6.32 -9.90 -4.54
N ILE A 187 -7.12 -9.07 -3.86
CA ILE A 187 -8.42 -8.63 -4.36
C ILE A 187 -8.28 -7.90 -5.70
N TYR A 188 -7.31 -7.00 -5.83
CA TYR A 188 -7.03 -6.31 -7.10
C TYR A 188 -6.57 -7.29 -8.19
N THR A 189 -5.71 -8.23 -7.84
CA THR A 189 -5.23 -9.29 -8.75
C THR A 189 -6.39 -10.12 -9.30
N LEU A 190 -7.25 -10.64 -8.42
CA LEU A 190 -8.41 -11.46 -8.78
C LEU A 190 -9.43 -10.64 -9.60
N SER A 191 -9.65 -9.37 -9.23
CA SER A 191 -10.54 -8.48 -9.97
C SER A 191 -10.05 -8.24 -11.40
N PHE A 192 -8.75 -8.03 -11.57
CA PHE A 192 -8.13 -7.87 -12.87
C PHE A 192 -8.24 -9.14 -13.71
N MET A 193 -7.89 -10.29 -13.15
CA MET A 193 -8.00 -11.59 -13.84
C MET A 193 -9.45 -11.90 -14.23
N ALA A 194 -10.42 -11.64 -13.36
CA ALA A 194 -11.83 -11.85 -13.67
C ALA A 194 -12.32 -10.93 -14.79
N LYS A 195 -11.83 -9.67 -14.85
CA LYS A 195 -12.07 -8.77 -15.98
C LYS A 195 -11.52 -9.36 -17.29
N GLN A 196 -10.28 -9.86 -17.29
CA GLN A 196 -9.64 -10.47 -18.46
C GLN A 196 -10.41 -11.69 -18.96
N VAL A 197 -10.79 -12.59 -18.05
CA VAL A 197 -11.59 -13.78 -18.39
C VAL A 197 -12.91 -13.36 -19.03
N ARG A 198 -13.62 -12.37 -18.44
CA ARG A 198 -14.87 -11.87 -19.01
C ARG A 198 -14.68 -11.29 -20.41
N GLU A 199 -13.67 -10.47 -20.63
CA GLU A 199 -13.39 -9.84 -21.93
C GLU A 199 -13.07 -10.89 -23.01
N ASN A 200 -12.26 -11.89 -22.68
CA ASN A 200 -11.97 -13.01 -23.57
C ASN A 200 -13.24 -13.83 -23.91
N LEU A 201 -14.11 -14.05 -22.93
CA LEU A 201 -15.37 -14.76 -23.13
C LEU A 201 -16.35 -13.97 -24.01
N THR A 202 -16.50 -12.66 -23.79
CA THR A 202 -17.37 -11.81 -24.62
C THR A 202 -16.85 -11.70 -26.06
N HIS A 203 -15.53 -11.64 -26.25
CA HIS A 203 -14.93 -11.68 -27.59
C HIS A 203 -15.24 -13.00 -28.30
N ASN A 204 -15.19 -14.13 -27.58
CA ASN A 204 -15.50 -15.46 -28.12
C ASN A 204 -17.00 -15.74 -28.30
N GLN A 205 -17.89 -15.11 -27.53
CA GLN A 205 -19.35 -15.21 -27.69
C GLN A 205 -19.83 -14.66 -29.04
N THR A 206 -19.10 -13.75 -29.68
CA THR A 206 -19.40 -13.32 -31.06
C THR A 206 -19.11 -14.40 -32.11
N LYS A 207 -18.56 -15.56 -31.72
CA LYS A 207 -18.21 -16.67 -32.62
C LYS A 207 -18.92 -18.00 -32.36
N THR A 208 -19.54 -18.24 -31.20
CA THR A 208 -20.34 -19.46 -30.97
C THR A 208 -21.35 -19.27 -29.85
N ASP A 209 -22.62 -19.43 -30.21
CA ASP A 209 -23.78 -19.57 -29.32
C ASP A 209 -23.72 -20.87 -28.47
N ASP A 210 -24.51 -20.88 -27.39
CA ASP A 210 -25.04 -22.05 -26.65
C ASP A 210 -24.14 -22.87 -25.69
N ARG A 211 -23.39 -22.23 -24.76
CA ARG A 211 -22.81 -22.95 -23.59
C ARG A 211 -22.94 -22.24 -22.23
N TRP A 212 -23.98 -21.43 -22.02
CA TRP A 212 -24.00 -20.42 -20.94
C TRP A 212 -24.97 -20.62 -19.75
N GLU A 213 -25.43 -21.82 -19.43
CA GLU A 213 -26.32 -22.00 -18.26
C GLU A 213 -25.62 -22.24 -16.90
N ASN A 214 -24.28 -22.29 -16.80
CA ASN A 214 -23.60 -22.69 -15.54
C ASN A 214 -22.66 -21.64 -14.91
N GLN A 215 -22.92 -20.33 -15.09
CA GLN A 215 -22.06 -19.24 -14.57
C GLN A 215 -22.53 -18.59 -13.25
N SER A 216 -23.31 -19.32 -12.44
CA SER A 216 -23.88 -18.84 -11.17
C SER A 216 -22.82 -18.47 -10.11
N TRP A 217 -21.73 -19.25 -10.01
CA TRP A 217 -20.76 -19.04 -8.94
C TRP A 217 -19.77 -17.89 -9.20
N TRP A 218 -19.35 -17.68 -10.44
CA TRP A 218 -18.45 -16.58 -10.83
C TRP A 218 -19.13 -15.22 -10.74
N THR A 219 -20.40 -15.15 -11.16
CA THR A 219 -21.21 -13.93 -10.98
C THR A 219 -21.48 -13.66 -9.51
N THR A 220 -21.65 -14.69 -8.69
CA THR A 220 -21.74 -14.57 -7.23
C THR A 220 -20.42 -14.09 -6.62
N LEU A 221 -19.27 -14.65 -6.99
CA LEU A 221 -17.95 -14.20 -6.52
C LEU A 221 -17.70 -12.73 -6.89
N LEU A 222 -17.99 -12.34 -8.14
CA LEU A 222 -17.87 -10.95 -8.59
C LEU A 222 -18.82 -10.03 -7.83
N LYS A 223 -20.07 -10.46 -7.59
CA LYS A 223 -21.03 -9.72 -6.76
C LYS A 223 -20.57 -9.60 -5.33
N THR A 224 -20.01 -10.65 -4.73
CA THR A 224 -19.45 -10.63 -3.37
C THR A 224 -18.26 -9.69 -3.28
N ILE A 225 -17.27 -9.80 -4.18
CA ILE A 225 -16.10 -8.90 -4.21
C ILE A 225 -16.54 -7.44 -4.43
N SER A 226 -17.51 -7.20 -5.31
CA SER A 226 -18.03 -5.85 -5.57
C SER A 226 -18.92 -5.31 -4.44
N GLY A 227 -19.67 -6.18 -3.77
CA GLY A 227 -20.59 -5.88 -2.68
C GLY A 227 -19.87 -5.60 -1.37
N GLU A 228 -18.90 -6.44 -1.01
CA GLU A 228 -18.00 -6.21 0.12
C GLU A 228 -17.20 -4.92 -0.07
N ARG A 229 -16.80 -4.59 -1.30
CA ARG A 229 -16.16 -3.31 -1.62
C ARG A 229 -17.12 -2.13 -1.45
N ALA A 230 -18.38 -2.25 -1.85
CA ALA A 230 -19.38 -1.20 -1.67
C ALA A 230 -19.68 -0.97 -0.19
N GLU A 231 -19.84 -2.05 0.59
CA GLU A 231 -20.05 -2.01 2.04
C GLU A 231 -18.83 -1.49 2.79
N TYR A 232 -17.62 -1.93 2.43
CA TYR A 232 -16.36 -1.42 2.97
C TYR A 232 -16.16 0.07 2.66
N LEU A 233 -16.42 0.50 1.42
CA LEU A 233 -16.34 1.92 1.04
C LEU A 233 -17.43 2.76 1.73
N GLN A 234 -18.63 2.20 1.94
CA GLN A 234 -19.69 2.85 2.72
C GLN A 234 -19.34 2.93 4.20
N ALA A 235 -18.82 1.86 4.80
CA ALA A 235 -18.39 1.81 6.18
C ALA A 235 -17.24 2.80 6.41
N ARG A 236 -16.27 2.84 5.49
CA ARG A 236 -15.17 3.80 5.49
C ARG A 236 -15.67 5.24 5.35
N ARG A 237 -16.61 5.52 4.42
CA ARG A 237 -17.25 6.85 4.30
C ARG A 237 -18.00 7.24 5.56
N LYS A 238 -18.79 6.34 6.17
CA LYS A 238 -19.52 6.58 7.43
C LYS A 238 -18.57 6.85 8.59
N LEU A 239 -17.47 6.10 8.68
CA LEU A 239 -16.42 6.34 9.68
C LEU A 239 -15.78 7.72 9.48
N PHE A 240 -15.48 8.11 8.24
CA PHE A 240 -14.94 9.43 7.92
C PHE A 240 -15.91 10.57 8.21
N THR A 241 -17.20 10.43 7.90
CA THR A 241 -18.21 11.43 8.25
C THR A 241 -18.30 11.59 9.77
N LYS A 242 -18.25 10.49 10.53
CA LYS A 242 -18.27 10.51 12.00
C LYS A 242 -17.01 11.13 12.59
N LEU A 243 -15.84 10.89 12.01
CA LEU A 243 -14.56 11.49 12.41
C LEU A 243 -14.49 12.99 12.07
N SER A 244 -15.00 13.41 10.90
CA SER A 244 -15.08 14.83 10.51
C SER A 244 -16.05 15.65 11.37
N GLN A 245 -17.03 14.99 12.01
CA GLN A 245 -17.94 15.61 12.98
C GLN A 245 -17.33 15.70 14.39
N LEU A 246 -16.28 14.91 14.67
CA LEU A 246 -15.53 14.92 15.93
C LEU A 246 -14.35 15.90 15.92
N GLU A 247 -13.90 16.34 14.75
CA GLU A 247 -12.95 17.44 14.61
C GLU A 247 -13.66 18.79 14.81
N GLN A 248 -13.89 19.17 16.07
CA GLN A 248 -14.05 20.59 16.38
C GLN A 248 -12.71 21.32 16.09
N PRO A 249 -12.72 22.54 15.53
CA PRO A 249 -11.49 23.25 15.23
C PRO A 249 -10.67 23.47 16.51
N MET A 250 -9.42 23.01 16.49
CA MET A 250 -8.40 23.21 17.54
C MET A 250 -8.18 24.69 17.91
N ASP A 251 -8.67 25.63 17.10
CA ASP A 251 -8.66 27.07 17.41
C ASP A 251 -9.56 27.46 18.58
N SER A 252 -10.62 26.69 18.86
CA SER A 252 -11.55 26.97 19.97
C SER A 252 -10.98 26.60 21.36
N LEU A 253 -10.05 25.64 21.41
CA LEU A 253 -9.38 25.19 22.64
C LEU A 253 -8.19 26.09 23.02
N ASN A 254 -7.47 26.64 22.03
CA ASN A 254 -6.38 27.58 22.29
C ASN A 254 -6.88 28.97 22.74
N LYS A 255 -8.06 29.41 22.29
CA LYS A 255 -8.66 30.67 22.74
C LYS A 255 -9.09 30.60 24.21
N LYS A 256 -9.71 29.49 24.65
CA LYS A 256 -10.04 29.24 26.07
C LYS A 256 -8.82 29.16 26.99
N ARG A 257 -7.66 28.75 26.47
CA ARG A 257 -6.40 28.64 27.23
C ARG A 257 -5.61 29.96 27.29
N MET A 258 -5.90 30.90 26.39
CA MET A 258 -5.34 32.26 26.43
C MET A 258 -6.20 33.23 27.26
N ASP A 259 -7.52 33.04 27.30
CA ASP A 259 -8.41 33.89 28.11
C ASP A 259 -8.31 33.58 29.61
N SER A 260 -7.92 32.36 30.01
CA SER A 260 -7.73 32.00 31.44
C SER A 260 -6.39 32.41 32.05
N LYS A 261 -5.48 33.02 31.27
CA LYS A 261 -4.19 33.53 31.75
C LYS A 261 -4.14 35.06 31.93
N LYS A 262 -5.26 35.76 31.73
CA LYS A 262 -5.34 37.22 31.91
C LYS A 262 -5.81 37.68 33.30
N ASP A 263 -6.33 36.79 34.13
CA ASP A 263 -6.70 37.10 35.51
C ASP A 263 -5.73 36.43 36.49
N GLY A 264 -4.67 37.16 36.87
CA GLY A 264 -3.77 36.70 37.92
C GLY A 264 -2.30 37.05 37.74
N PHE A 265 -1.99 38.34 37.54
CA PHE A 265 -0.70 38.89 37.94
C PHE A 265 -0.95 40.22 38.66
N GLU A 266 -1.00 40.16 39.99
CA GLU A 266 -0.78 41.33 40.82
C GLU A 266 0.69 41.77 40.68
N VAL A 267 0.83 43.04 40.33
CA VAL A 267 2.09 43.78 40.34
C VAL A 267 2.41 44.12 41.78
N ILE A 268 3.58 43.69 42.28
CA ILE A 268 4.24 44.34 43.41
C ILE A 268 5.62 44.81 42.95
N GLN A 269 5.69 46.11 42.64
CA GLN A 269 6.95 46.86 42.56
C GLN A 269 7.40 47.26 43.97
N GLY A 270 8.70 47.18 44.27
CA GLY A 270 9.23 47.78 45.50
C GLY A 270 10.74 47.66 45.76
N ARG A 271 11.51 48.62 45.22
CA ARG A 271 12.70 49.29 45.80
C ARG A 271 14.05 48.58 46.00
N GLN A 272 15.04 49.08 45.25
CA GLN A 272 16.31 49.72 45.70
C GLN A 272 16.84 49.42 47.12
N ASN A 273 18.08 48.91 47.24
CA ASN A 273 19.28 49.67 47.65
C ASN A 273 20.48 48.78 48.06
N LEU A 274 21.68 49.18 47.58
CA LEU A 274 22.97 49.25 48.27
C LEU A 274 23.35 48.17 49.30
N LEU A 275 24.26 47.26 48.93
CA LEU A 275 25.69 47.18 49.32
C LEU A 275 26.27 45.82 48.89
#